data_AF-A0A672Q994-F1
#
_entry.id   AF-A0A672Q994-F1
#
_cell.length_a   1.000
_cell.length_b   1.000
_cell.length_c   1.000
_cell.angle_alpha   90.00
_cell.angle_beta   90.00
_cell.angle_gamma   90.00
#
_symmetry.space_group_name_H-M   'P 1'
#
loop_
_entity.id
_entity.type
_entity.pdbx_description
1 polymer ?
#
loop_
_entity_poly.entity_id
_entity_poly.type
_entity_poly.pdbx_seq_one_letter_code
_entity_poly.pdbx_strand_id
1 'polypeptide(L)'
;MDQVLTVPVLIGISIVVITVLFLLLKPGGSNGGRKQSKFPKTLQDPNVKYPLPLIEKEEITHDTKKFRFGLPSSSHVLGLPLGQHVYLSAKVNGNLVIRAYTPPSEGWKYSKGFVDADMIKDHLPPPASDVLIVMCGPPPMIQYACLPNLDKLGYKIENTFAY
;
A
#
# COMPACT_ATOMS: atom_id res chain seq x y z
N MET A 1 23.76 -34.89 59.74
CA MET A 1 22.53 -34.50 59.03
C MET A 1 22.58 -32.99 59.10
N ASP A 2 22.95 -32.23 58.07
CA ASP A 2 21.95 -31.45 57.32
C ASP A 2 22.54 -30.76 56.07
N GLN A 3 23.76 -31.10 55.66
CA GLN A 3 24.46 -30.43 54.53
C GLN A 3 23.85 -30.78 53.15
N VAL A 4 23.22 -31.95 53.03
CA VAL A 4 22.51 -32.40 51.81
C VAL A 4 21.15 -31.71 51.62
N LEU A 5 20.56 -31.14 52.68
CA LEU A 5 19.29 -30.43 52.62
C LEU A 5 19.48 -28.90 52.53
N THR A 6 20.53 -28.35 53.13
CA THR A 6 20.81 -26.91 53.12
C THR A 6 21.19 -26.37 51.74
N VAL A 7 21.98 -27.12 50.96
CA VAL A 7 22.41 -26.70 49.62
C VAL A 7 21.22 -26.52 48.65
N PRO A 8 20.31 -27.49 48.46
CA PRO A 8 19.16 -27.30 47.57
C PRO A 8 18.20 -26.22 48.06
N VAL A 9 18.06 -26.02 49.38
CA VAL A 9 17.23 -24.95 49.95
C VAL A 9 17.82 -23.57 49.65
N LEU A 10 19.14 -23.38 49.78
CA LEU A 10 19.81 -22.12 49.45
C LEU A 10 19.75 -21.79 47.96
N ILE A 11 19.87 -22.80 47.09
CA ILE A 11 19.69 -22.64 45.64
C ILE A 11 18.24 -22.24 45.34
N GLY A 12 17.25 -22.90 45.96
CA GLY A 12 15.84 -22.57 45.80
C GLY A 12 15.52 -21.13 46.21
N ILE A 13 16.02 -20.70 47.37
CA ILE A 13 15.85 -19.32 47.85
C ILE A 13 16.52 -18.32 46.89
N SER A 14 17.73 -18.62 46.41
CA SER A 14 18.46 -17.74 45.49
C SER A 14 17.72 -17.55 44.18
N ILE A 15 17.15 -18.61 43.61
CA ILE A 15 16.34 -18.54 42.38
C ILE A 15 15.11 -17.67 42.62
N VAL A 16 14.38 -17.86 43.72
CA VAL A 16 13.19 -17.07 44.05
C VAL A 16 13.54 -15.58 44.19
N VAL A 17 14.61 -15.26 44.92
CA VAL A 17 15.06 -13.87 45.11
C VAL A 17 15.46 -13.23 43.78
N ILE A 18 16.22 -13.93 42.93
CA ILE A 18 16.61 -13.44 41.60
C ILE A 18 15.38 -13.23 40.71
N THR A 19 14.40 -14.13 40.76
CA THR A 19 13.19 -14.04 39.93
C THR A 19 12.32 -12.87 40.37
N VAL A 20 12.14 -12.67 41.68
CA VAL A 20 11.41 -11.53 42.23
C VAL A 20 12.14 -10.23 41.93
N LEU A 21 13.47 -10.20 42.09
CA LEU A 21 14.28 -9.04 41.75
C LEU A 21 14.23 -8.74 40.25
N PHE A 22 14.25 -9.74 39.38
CA PHE A 22 14.10 -9.57 37.94
C PHE A 22 12.71 -9.08 37.54
N LEU A 23 11.66 -9.50 38.26
CA LEU A 23 10.29 -9.00 38.06
C LEU A 23 10.12 -7.57 38.58
N LEU A 24 10.78 -7.19 39.67
CA LEU A 24 10.78 -5.82 40.21
C LEU A 24 11.68 -4.87 39.41
N LEU A 25 12.81 -5.36 38.88
CA LEU A 25 13.74 -4.60 38.05
C LEU A 25 13.36 -4.60 36.56
N LYS A 26 12.38 -5.41 36.15
CA LYS A 26 11.79 -5.25 34.82
C LYS A 26 11.14 -3.87 34.79
N PRO A 27 11.62 -2.93 33.95
CA PRO A 27 10.92 -1.68 33.76
C PRO A 27 9.52 -2.05 33.28
N GLY A 28 8.52 -1.58 34.03
CA GLY A 28 7.12 -1.93 33.85
C GLY A 28 6.76 -1.99 32.37
N GLY A 29 6.06 -3.06 32.00
CA GLY A 29 5.68 -3.38 30.64
C GLY A 29 5.30 -2.13 29.87
N SER A 30 6.21 -1.69 28.99
CA SER A 30 5.87 -0.75 27.94
C SER A 30 4.89 -1.49 27.06
N ASN A 31 3.62 -1.15 27.23
CA ASN A 31 2.56 -1.41 26.28
C ASN A 31 3.18 -1.38 24.88
N GLY A 32 3.03 -2.47 24.14
CA GLY A 32 3.33 -2.55 22.71
C GLY A 32 2.38 -1.67 21.90
N GLY A 33 2.28 -0.38 22.27
CA GLY A 33 1.74 0.65 21.42
C GLY A 33 2.61 0.66 20.18
N ARG A 34 2.02 0.26 19.05
CA ARG A 34 2.57 0.46 17.71
C ARG A 34 3.27 1.82 17.69
N LYS A 35 4.60 1.85 17.50
CA LYS A 35 5.35 3.08 17.22
C LYS A 35 4.64 3.78 16.06
N GLN A 36 3.88 4.84 16.35
CA GLN A 36 3.29 5.64 15.28
C GLN A 36 4.42 6.29 14.48
N SER A 37 4.31 6.27 13.16
CA SER A 37 5.37 6.79 12.29
C SER A 37 5.62 8.27 12.58
N LYS A 38 6.90 8.66 12.54
CA LYS A 38 7.43 9.95 13.00
C LYS A 38 7.02 11.16 12.13
N PHE A 39 6.15 10.98 11.15
CA PHE A 39 5.82 11.98 10.13
C PHE A 39 4.35 12.41 10.20
N PRO A 40 4.04 13.72 10.17
CA PRO A 40 2.67 14.20 10.20
C PRO A 40 1.90 13.75 8.95
N LYS A 41 0.63 13.38 9.14
CA LYS A 41 -0.25 12.90 8.07
C LYS A 41 -1.12 14.03 7.54
N THR A 42 -1.22 14.10 6.22
CA THR A 42 -2.04 15.10 5.53
C THR A 42 -3.52 14.74 5.58
N LEU A 43 -3.88 13.51 5.21
CA LEU A 43 -5.25 13.03 5.27
C LEU A 43 -5.58 12.55 6.68
N GLN A 44 -6.30 13.36 7.44
CA GLN A 44 -6.67 13.04 8.83
C GLN A 44 -8.13 12.62 8.95
N ASP A 45 -9.02 13.29 8.22
CA ASP A 45 -10.45 13.01 8.18
C ASP A 45 -10.89 12.72 6.73
N PRO A 46 -11.52 11.56 6.44
CA PRO A 46 -11.97 11.21 5.10
C PRO A 46 -13.11 12.12 4.55
N ASN A 47 -13.81 12.87 5.41
CA ASN A 47 -14.91 13.74 5.01
C ASN A 47 -14.45 15.18 4.70
N VAL A 48 -13.19 15.50 4.98
CA VAL A 48 -12.62 16.84 4.79
C VAL A 48 -11.83 16.90 3.48
N LYS A 49 -12.01 18.00 2.74
CA LYS A 49 -11.26 18.26 1.51
C LYS A 49 -9.98 19.03 1.82
N TYR A 50 -8.85 18.50 1.39
CA TYR A 50 -7.54 19.12 1.57
C TYR A 50 -7.07 19.73 0.24
N PRO A 51 -6.98 21.07 0.12
CA PRO A 51 -6.45 21.70 -1.09
C PRO A 51 -4.93 21.52 -1.14
N LEU A 52 -4.44 20.76 -2.11
CA LEU A 52 -3.01 20.57 -2.33
C LEU A 52 -2.60 21.28 -3.63
N PRO A 53 -1.56 22.14 -3.61
CA PRO A 53 -1.11 22.83 -4.81
C PRO A 53 -0.47 21.85 -5.78
N LEU A 54 -0.75 22.01 -7.07
CA LEU A 54 0.00 21.31 -8.12
C LEU A 54 1.41 21.90 -8.19
N ILE A 55 2.43 21.06 -8.01
CA ILE A 55 3.84 21.48 -8.02
C ILE A 55 4.57 21.01 -9.28
N GLU A 56 4.12 19.93 -9.91
CA GLU A 56 4.76 19.39 -11.11
C GLU A 56 3.71 18.70 -12.00
N LYS A 57 3.87 18.85 -13.30
CA LYS A 57 3.11 18.12 -14.32
C LYS A 57 4.10 17.54 -15.33
N GLU A 58 4.17 16.22 -15.36
CA GLU A 58 5.00 15.44 -16.27
C GLU A 58 4.09 14.77 -17.30
N GLU A 59 4.41 14.91 -18.59
CA GLU A 59 3.72 14.19 -19.66
C GLU A 59 4.44 12.88 -19.94
N ILE A 60 3.74 11.76 -19.74
CA ILE A 60 4.30 10.42 -19.94
C ILE A 60 4.00 9.96 -21.37
N THR A 61 2.75 10.11 -21.79
CA THR A 61 2.28 9.89 -23.17
C THR A 61 1.33 11.02 -23.56
N HIS A 62 0.91 11.06 -24.82
CA HIS A 62 -0.04 12.05 -25.33
C HIS A 62 -1.34 12.16 -24.49
N ASP A 63 -1.79 11.04 -23.91
CA ASP A 63 -3.00 10.91 -23.09
C ASP A 63 -2.74 10.67 -21.59
N THR A 64 -1.51 10.30 -21.19
CA THR A 64 -1.16 10.04 -19.79
C THR A 64 -0.26 11.12 -19.23
N LYS A 65 -0.73 11.76 -18.14
CA LYS A 65 -0.01 12.83 -17.44
C LYS A 65 0.12 12.47 -15.97
N LYS A 66 1.30 12.71 -15.40
CA LYS A 66 1.59 12.54 -13.98
C LYS A 66 1.62 13.91 -13.32
N PHE A 67 0.80 14.05 -12.30
CA PHE A 67 0.66 15.28 -11.52
C PHE A 67 1.26 15.04 -10.13
N ARG A 68 2.15 15.92 -9.71
CA ARG A 68 2.66 15.93 -8.33
C ARG A 68 2.03 17.09 -7.59
N PHE A 69 1.45 16.79 -6.45
CA PHE A 69 0.87 17.80 -5.54
C PHE A 69 1.77 17.97 -4.32
N GLY A 70 1.98 19.21 -3.91
CA GLY A 70 2.73 19.55 -2.71
C GLY A 70 1.93 19.21 -1.47
N LEU A 71 2.56 18.56 -0.50
CA LEU A 71 1.98 18.38 0.84
C LEU A 71 2.21 19.65 1.69
N PRO A 72 1.49 19.82 2.82
CA PRO A 72 1.63 21.01 3.67
C PRO A 72 3.06 21.31 4.13
N SER A 73 3.90 20.28 4.28
CA SER A 73 5.34 20.44 4.48
C SER A 73 6.12 19.28 3.84
N SER A 74 7.44 19.43 3.70
CA SER A 74 8.35 18.39 3.21
C SER A 74 8.45 17.16 4.11
N SER A 75 8.04 17.27 5.38
CA SER A 75 7.99 16.16 6.34
C SER A 75 6.63 15.46 6.40
N HIS A 76 5.60 16.03 5.76
CA HIS A 76 4.29 15.38 5.71
C HIS A 76 4.33 14.15 4.82
N VAL A 77 3.53 13.17 5.20
CA VAL A 77 3.13 12.05 4.33
C VAL A 77 1.64 12.19 4.00
N LEU A 78 1.21 11.60 2.88
CA LEU A 78 -0.20 11.63 2.52
C LEU A 78 -1.07 10.94 3.59
N GLY A 79 -0.58 9.81 4.12
CA GLY A 79 -1.28 9.05 5.16
C GLY A 79 -2.28 8.02 4.62
N LEU A 80 -2.18 7.64 3.34
CA LEU A 80 -3.05 6.68 2.68
C LEU A 80 -2.54 5.23 2.90
N PRO A 81 -3.34 4.33 3.50
CA PRO A 81 -3.04 2.89 3.57
C PRO A 81 -2.90 2.26 2.18
N LEU A 82 -2.15 1.17 2.09
CA LEU A 82 -2.00 0.40 0.84
C LEU A 82 -3.36 -0.10 0.34
N GLY A 83 -3.57 0.01 -0.97
CA GLY A 83 -4.82 -0.40 -1.63
C GLY A 83 -5.96 0.61 -1.52
N GLN A 84 -5.77 1.75 -0.86
CA GLN A 84 -6.75 2.84 -0.84
C GLN A 84 -6.50 3.87 -1.95
N HIS A 85 -7.53 4.65 -2.25
CA HIS A 85 -7.53 5.74 -3.22
C HIS A 85 -7.97 7.05 -2.58
N VAL A 86 -7.68 8.17 -3.25
CA VAL A 86 -8.16 9.51 -2.89
C VAL A 86 -9.21 9.98 -3.90
N TYR A 87 -10.06 10.90 -3.48
CA TYR A 87 -10.97 11.60 -4.40
C TYR A 87 -10.41 12.98 -4.75
N LEU A 88 -10.27 13.27 -6.04
CA LEU A 88 -10.04 14.62 -6.53
C LEU A 88 -11.38 15.24 -6.89
N SER A 89 -11.66 16.42 -6.33
CA SER A 89 -12.84 17.20 -6.65
C SER A 89 -12.46 18.53 -7.30
N ALA A 90 -13.00 18.82 -8.48
CA ALA A 90 -12.77 20.06 -9.19
C ALA A 90 -14.06 20.54 -9.88
N LYS A 91 -14.19 21.85 -10.09
CA LYS A 91 -15.21 22.39 -10.97
C LYS A 91 -14.69 22.34 -12.40
N VAL A 92 -15.33 21.53 -13.24
CA VAL A 92 -15.00 21.39 -14.67
C VAL A 92 -16.22 21.88 -15.45
N ASN A 93 -16.06 22.93 -16.25
CA ASN A 93 -17.15 23.56 -17.01
C ASN A 93 -18.37 23.93 -16.13
N GLY A 94 -18.12 24.49 -14.94
CA GLY A 94 -19.15 24.88 -13.98
C GLY A 94 -19.73 23.74 -13.12
N ASN A 95 -19.51 22.48 -13.50
CA ASN A 95 -20.02 21.31 -12.78
C ASN A 95 -18.99 20.77 -11.79
N LEU A 96 -19.45 20.36 -10.60
CA LEU A 96 -18.60 19.67 -9.64
C LEU A 96 -18.35 18.22 -10.11
N VAL A 97 -17.10 17.91 -10.45
CA VAL A 97 -16.67 16.58 -10.85
C VAL A 97 -15.80 16.00 -9.74
N ILE A 98 -16.10 14.77 -9.33
CA ILE A 98 -15.34 14.02 -8.32
C ILE A 98 -14.90 12.70 -8.95
N ARG A 99 -13.60 12.39 -8.88
CA ARG A 99 -13.02 11.15 -9.43
C ARG A 99 -12.04 10.54 -8.44
N ALA A 100 -12.05 9.21 -8.36
CA ALA A 100 -11.11 8.44 -7.56
C ALA A 100 -9.78 8.26 -8.29
N TYR A 101 -8.67 8.40 -7.57
CA TYR A 101 -7.32 8.14 -8.07
C TYR A 101 -6.51 7.45 -6.98
N THR A 102 -5.71 6.45 -7.36
CA THR A 102 -4.77 5.78 -6.45
C THR A 102 -3.37 6.37 -6.70
N PRO A 103 -2.80 7.11 -5.74
CA PRO A 103 -1.44 7.62 -5.87
C PRO A 103 -0.45 6.47 -6.04
N PRO A 104 0.55 6.58 -6.94
CA PRO A 104 1.61 5.60 -7.03
C PRO A 104 2.45 5.63 -5.74
N SER A 105 3.03 4.48 -5.37
CA SER A 105 3.98 4.43 -4.25
C SER A 105 5.23 5.25 -4.55
N GLU A 106 5.89 5.73 -3.49
CA GLU A 106 7.17 6.41 -3.63
C GLU A 106 8.18 5.49 -4.33
N GLY A 107 8.80 6.01 -5.39
CA GLY A 107 9.79 5.26 -6.17
C GLY A 107 9.22 4.13 -7.04
N TRP A 108 7.96 4.22 -7.49
CA TRP A 108 7.35 3.27 -8.43
C TRP A 108 8.28 2.89 -9.60
N LYS A 109 8.61 1.61 -9.69
CA LYS A 109 9.61 1.05 -10.63
C LYS A 109 9.02 0.32 -11.83
N TYR A 110 7.70 0.07 -11.82
CA TYR A 110 7.03 -0.65 -12.89
C TYR A 110 6.57 0.28 -14.01
N SER A 111 5.89 -0.30 -14.99
CA SER A 111 5.37 0.39 -16.17
C SER A 111 4.51 1.60 -15.81
N LYS A 112 4.51 2.58 -16.71
CA LYS A 112 3.72 3.82 -16.65
C LYS A 112 3.10 4.07 -18.02
N GLY A 113 1.92 4.65 -18.06
CA GLY A 113 1.20 4.93 -19.31
C GLY A 113 -0.08 4.11 -19.43
N PHE A 114 -0.61 4.05 -20.66
CA PHE A 114 -1.73 3.20 -21.03
C PHE A 114 -1.27 1.74 -21.14
N VAL A 115 -2.10 0.78 -20.75
CA VAL A 115 -1.73 -0.64 -20.81
C VAL A 115 -1.60 -1.09 -22.26
N ASP A 116 -0.40 -1.55 -22.64
CA ASP A 116 -0.08 -2.05 -23.98
C ASP A 116 0.28 -3.55 -23.99
N ALA A 117 0.48 -4.11 -25.18
CA ALA A 117 0.82 -5.52 -25.34
C ALA A 117 2.19 -5.90 -24.76
N ASP A 118 3.17 -5.00 -24.79
CA ASP A 118 4.50 -5.28 -24.26
C ASP A 118 4.46 -5.36 -22.73
N MET A 119 3.74 -4.44 -22.08
CA MET A 119 3.45 -4.51 -20.64
C MET A 119 2.77 -5.82 -20.26
N ILE A 120 1.79 -6.27 -21.05
CA ILE A 120 1.10 -7.55 -20.76
C ILE A 120 2.07 -8.72 -20.90
N LYS A 121 2.85 -8.76 -21.98
CA LYS A 121 3.82 -9.82 -22.23
C LYS A 121 4.92 -9.91 -21.16
N ASP A 122 5.36 -8.77 -20.63
CA ASP A 122 6.44 -8.70 -19.65
C ASP A 122 5.98 -9.09 -18.23
N HIS A 123 4.70 -8.86 -17.89
CA HIS A 123 4.20 -9.03 -16.52
C HIS A 123 3.21 -10.19 -16.34
N LEU A 124 2.62 -10.74 -17.41
CA LEU A 124 1.67 -11.85 -17.34
C LEU A 124 2.31 -13.18 -17.79
N PRO A 125 1.85 -14.32 -17.24
CA PRO A 125 2.27 -15.63 -17.73
C PRO A 125 1.85 -15.83 -19.19
N PRO A 126 2.66 -16.52 -20.02
CA PRO A 126 2.35 -16.71 -21.43
C PRO A 126 1.01 -17.47 -21.62
N PRO A 127 0.33 -17.30 -22.77
CA PRO A 127 -0.92 -17.99 -23.05
C PRO A 127 -0.77 -19.51 -22.96
N ALA A 128 -1.59 -20.14 -22.12
CA ALA A 128 -1.66 -21.59 -21.98
C ALA A 128 -3.09 -22.01 -21.58
N SER A 129 -3.40 -23.31 -21.71
CA SER A 129 -4.74 -23.83 -21.40
C SER A 129 -5.10 -23.77 -19.91
N ASP A 130 -4.09 -23.76 -19.04
CA ASP A 130 -4.18 -23.70 -17.58
C ASP A 130 -4.03 -22.27 -17.02
N VAL A 131 -3.85 -21.28 -17.88
CA VAL A 131 -3.75 -19.87 -17.50
C VAL A 131 -5.12 -19.20 -17.65
N LEU A 132 -5.58 -18.61 -16.55
CA LEU A 132 -6.80 -17.80 -16.49
C LEU A 132 -6.43 -16.33 -16.29
N ILE A 133 -6.96 -15.46 -17.15
CA ILE A 133 -6.83 -14.02 -17.02
C ILE A 133 -8.11 -13.46 -16.42
N VAL A 134 -8.01 -12.89 -15.23
CA VAL A 134 -9.16 -12.31 -14.53
C VAL A 134 -8.89 -10.83 -14.31
N MET A 135 -9.76 -9.99 -14.86
CA MET A 135 -9.62 -8.54 -14.87
C MET A 135 -10.72 -7.88 -14.06
N CYS A 136 -10.33 -6.90 -13.26
CA CYS A 136 -11.24 -5.94 -12.65
C CYS A 136 -10.85 -4.55 -13.10
N GLY A 137 -11.83 -3.66 -13.23
CA GLY A 137 -11.53 -2.28 -13.55
C GLY A 137 -12.67 -1.56 -14.27
N PRO A 138 -12.47 -0.27 -14.53
CA PRO A 138 -13.46 0.51 -15.27
C PRO A 138 -13.59 -0.03 -16.71
N PRO A 139 -14.81 -0.06 -17.28
CA PRO A 139 -15.04 -0.61 -18.63
C PRO A 139 -14.09 -0.08 -19.71
N PRO A 140 -13.70 1.22 -19.73
CA PRO A 140 -12.73 1.71 -20.71
C PRO A 140 -11.36 1.04 -20.65
N MET A 141 -10.84 0.70 -19.46
CA MET A 141 -9.57 -0.01 -19.33
C MET A 141 -9.68 -1.42 -19.92
N ILE A 142 -10.74 -2.14 -19.55
CA ILE A 142 -10.95 -3.52 -19.98
C ILE A 142 -11.14 -3.60 -21.50
N GLN A 143 -12.02 -2.74 -22.04
CA GLN A 143 -12.43 -2.81 -23.45
C GLN A 143 -11.40 -2.24 -24.42
N TYR A 144 -10.69 -1.18 -24.04
CA TYR A 144 -9.79 -0.47 -24.97
C TYR A 144 -8.31 -0.76 -24.74
N ALA A 145 -7.92 -1.22 -23.54
CA ALA A 145 -6.53 -1.52 -23.23
C ALA A 145 -6.29 -3.03 -23.10
N CYS A 146 -7.02 -3.72 -22.22
CA CYS A 146 -6.66 -5.09 -21.86
C CYS A 146 -7.10 -6.11 -22.91
N LEU A 147 -8.41 -6.18 -23.23
CA LEU A 147 -8.94 -7.21 -24.14
C LEU A 147 -8.28 -7.21 -25.53
N PRO A 148 -8.09 -6.06 -26.22
CA PRO A 148 -7.45 -6.06 -27.53
C PRO A 148 -5.99 -6.53 -27.51
N ASN A 149 -5.25 -6.17 -26.46
CA ASN A 149 -3.85 -6.58 -26.32
C ASN A 149 -3.71 -8.05 -25.93
N LEU A 150 -4.64 -8.58 -25.13
CA LEU A 150 -4.71 -10.01 -24.82
C LEU A 150 -5.00 -10.86 -26.07
N ASP A 151 -5.97 -10.44 -26.88
CA ASP A 151 -6.29 -11.10 -28.16
C ASP A 151 -5.07 -11.09 -29.10
N LYS A 152 -4.42 -9.94 -29.24
CA LYS A 152 -3.19 -9.79 -30.04
C LYS A 152 -2.05 -10.73 -29.60
N LEU A 153 -1.98 -11.04 -28.30
CA LEU A 153 -0.95 -11.93 -27.73
C LEU A 153 -1.37 -13.40 -27.75
N GLY A 154 -2.58 -13.73 -28.21
CA GLY A 154 -3.07 -15.10 -28.34
C GLY A 154 -3.69 -15.69 -27.07
N TYR A 155 -4.08 -14.84 -26.10
CA TYR A 155 -4.88 -15.32 -24.97
C TYR A 155 -6.29 -15.66 -25.43
N LYS A 156 -6.78 -16.81 -24.97
CA LYS A 156 -8.08 -17.33 -25.33
C LYS A 156 -9.20 -16.58 -24.60
N ILE A 157 -10.26 -16.24 -25.31
CA ILE A 157 -11.41 -15.52 -24.74
C ILE A 157 -12.14 -16.36 -23.69
N GLU A 158 -12.19 -17.68 -23.88
CA GLU A 158 -12.79 -18.62 -22.92
C GLU A 158 -12.06 -18.67 -21.57
N ASN A 159 -10.80 -18.23 -21.53
CA ASN A 159 -9.97 -18.15 -20.34
C ASN A 159 -9.81 -16.70 -19.81
N THR A 160 -10.55 -15.75 -20.38
CA THR A 160 -10.47 -14.32 -20.06
C THR A 160 -11.78 -13.82 -19.47
N PHE A 161 -11.76 -13.39 -18.22
CA PHE A 161 -12.96 -12.98 -17.47
C PHE A 161 -12.81 -11.55 -16.96
N ALA A 162 -13.88 -10.76 -17.10
CA ALA A 162 -13.94 -9.39 -16.58
C ALA A 162 -15.19 -9.23 -15.70
N TYR A 163 -15.01 -8.54 -14.57
CA TYR A 163 -16.09 -8.25 -13.61
C TYR A 163 -16.11 -6.79 -13.16
#